data_AF-A0A7X7R3H7-F1
#
_entry.id   AF-A0A7X7R3H7-F1
#
_cell.length_a   1.000
_cell.length_b   1.000
_cell.length_c   1.000
_cell.angle_alpha   90.00
_cell.angle_beta   90.00
_cell.angle_gamma   90.00
#
_symmetry.space_group_name_H-M   'P 1'
#
loop_
_entity.id
_entity.type
_entity.pdbx_description
1 polymer ?
#
loop_
_entity_poly.entity_id
_entity_poly.type
_entity_poly.pdbx_seq_one_letter_code
_entity_poly.pdbx_strand_id
1 'polypeptide(L)'
;SENALTDYDLDYELVEGSEGTMIMSLKEAIADEKWIAVTGWTPHWKFARWDLKYLDDPQRVYGEAETINTIVRLGLKEDLPDAYEFFDNFAWTPDDLSSAMVLAEELGDPVKAARQWVEQNQDLVQSWLPAEYK
;
A
#
# COMPACT_ATOMS: atom_id res chain seq x y z
N SER A 1 -15.79 -2.07 5.11
CA SER A 1 -15.69 -1.90 6.56
C SER A 1 -17.05 -1.73 7.23
N GLU A 2 -17.89 -0.77 6.82
CA GLU A 2 -19.26 -0.64 7.38
C GLU A 2 -20.12 -1.89 7.16
N ASN A 3 -20.03 -2.50 5.97
CA ASN A 3 -20.69 -3.79 5.69
C ASN A 3 -20.27 -4.87 6.69
N ALA A 4 -18.99 -4.90 7.10
CA ALA A 4 -18.51 -5.91 8.04
C ALA A 4 -19.12 -5.73 9.43
N LEU A 5 -19.39 -4.49 9.86
CA LEU A 5 -20.10 -4.26 11.12
C LEU A 5 -21.53 -4.82 11.07
N THR A 6 -22.20 -4.64 9.94
CA THR A 6 -23.58 -5.11 9.75
C THR A 6 -23.64 -6.63 9.57
N ASP A 7 -22.81 -7.19 8.68
CA ASP A 7 -22.84 -8.60 8.30
C ASP A 7 -22.43 -9.52 9.46
N TYR A 8 -21.58 -9.03 10.37
CA TYR A 8 -21.16 -9.75 11.58
C TYR A 8 -21.92 -9.34 12.85
N ASP A 9 -22.93 -8.47 12.76
CA ASP A 9 -23.71 -7.96 13.92
C ASP A 9 -22.81 -7.43 15.05
N LEU A 10 -21.84 -6.59 14.68
CA LEU A 10 -20.82 -6.07 15.58
C LEU A 10 -21.24 -4.73 16.19
N ASP A 11 -21.30 -4.68 17.53
CA ASP A 11 -21.55 -3.46 18.29
C ASP A 11 -20.26 -2.62 18.46
N TYR A 12 -19.73 -2.14 17.34
CA TYR A 12 -18.60 -1.21 17.28
C TYR A 12 -18.92 -0.01 16.42
N GLU A 13 -18.34 1.14 16.76
CA GLU A 13 -18.39 2.35 15.93
C GLU A 13 -17.18 2.39 14.99
N LEU A 14 -17.42 2.55 13.69
CA LEU A 14 -16.36 2.84 12.73
C LEU A 14 -15.98 4.31 12.85
N VAL A 15 -14.80 4.59 13.40
CA VAL A 15 -14.26 5.94 13.45
C VAL A 15 -13.54 6.26 12.14
N GLU A 16 -14.08 7.21 11.38
CA GLU A 16 -13.44 7.71 10.15
C GLU A 16 -12.21 8.57 10.46
N GLY A 17 -11.17 8.43 9.64
CA GLY A 17 -9.93 9.18 9.82
C GLY A 17 -8.95 8.98 8.67
N SER A 18 -7.79 9.61 8.80
CA SER A 18 -6.68 9.42 7.87
C SER A 18 -5.84 8.19 8.24
N GLU A 19 -5.06 7.67 7.28
CA GLU A 19 -4.05 6.64 7.57
C GLU A 19 -3.12 7.07 8.71
N GLY A 20 -2.64 8.31 8.69
CA GLY A 20 -1.76 8.84 9.75
C GLY A 20 -2.42 8.83 11.12
N THR A 21 -3.70 9.18 11.21
CA THR A 21 -4.47 9.13 12.46
C THR A 21 -4.62 7.70 12.96
N MET A 22 -4.98 6.76 12.07
CA MET A 22 -5.09 5.33 12.40
C MET A 22 -3.76 4.76 12.90
N ILE A 23 -2.65 5.11 12.25
CA ILE A 23 -1.30 4.68 12.64
C ILE A 23 -0.91 5.25 14.01
N MET A 24 -1.24 6.52 14.30
CA MET A 24 -0.99 7.10 15.61
C MET A 24 -1.75 6.37 16.72
N SER A 25 -3.05 6.12 16.52
CA SER A 25 -3.86 5.37 17.49
C SER A 25 -3.36 3.94 17.68
N LEU A 26 -2.95 3.26 16.60
CA LEU A 26 -2.34 1.93 16.67
C LEU A 26 -1.04 1.94 17.47
N LYS A 27 -0.16 2.92 17.20
CA LYS A 27 1.11 3.07 17.92
C LYS A 27 0.89 3.31 19.41
N GLU A 28 -0.03 4.19 19.79
CA GLU A 28 -0.34 4.49 21.19
C GLU A 28 -0.93 3.27 21.90
N ALA A 29 -1.88 2.57 21.27
CA ALA A 29 -2.47 1.37 21.85
C ALA A 29 -1.44 0.26 22.07
N ILE A 30 -0.51 0.04 21.13
CA ILE A 30 0.58 -0.93 21.29
C ILE A 30 1.52 -0.52 22.42
N ALA A 31 1.91 0.76 22.49
CA ALA A 31 2.80 1.26 23.55
C ALA A 31 2.18 1.13 24.95
N ASP A 32 0.86 1.27 25.05
CA ASP A 32 0.09 1.15 26.28
C ASP A 32 -0.42 -0.27 26.56
N GLU A 33 -0.07 -1.26 25.73
CA GLU A 33 -0.57 -2.65 25.80
C GLU A 33 -2.12 -2.76 25.81
N LYS A 34 -2.78 -1.85 25.09
CA LYS A 34 -4.25 -1.80 24.96
C LYS A 34 -4.72 -2.51 23.70
N TRP A 35 -5.93 -3.05 23.79
CA TRP A 35 -6.61 -3.65 22.65
C TRP A 35 -7.01 -2.56 21.66
N ILE A 36 -6.75 -2.82 20.38
CA ILE A 36 -7.20 -2.00 19.28
C ILE A 36 -7.52 -2.88 18.06
N ALA A 37 -8.59 -2.52 17.35
CA ALA A 37 -8.91 -3.06 16.04
C ALA A 37 -8.89 -1.90 15.05
N VAL A 38 -8.21 -2.09 13.92
CA VAL A 38 -8.11 -1.08 12.84
C VAL A 38 -8.41 -1.72 11.51
N THR A 39 -8.89 -0.94 10.56
CA THR A 39 -8.96 -1.35 9.15
C THR A 39 -7.55 -1.32 8.56
N GLY A 40 -7.16 -2.39 7.86
CA GLY A 40 -5.82 -2.54 7.33
C GLY A 40 -5.79 -3.36 6.04
N TRP A 41 -4.68 -3.23 5.32
CA TRP A 41 -4.42 -3.90 4.05
C TRP A 41 -2.94 -4.26 3.95
N THR A 42 -2.62 -5.20 3.06
CA THR A 42 -1.26 -5.64 2.74
C THR A 42 -1.03 -5.41 1.24
N PRO A 43 0.16 -4.94 0.81
CA PRO A 43 1.35 -4.63 1.61
C PRO A 43 1.28 -3.29 2.35
N HIS A 44 1.86 -3.24 3.56
CA HIS A 44 2.00 -2.02 4.36
C HIS A 44 3.11 -2.18 5.42
N TRP A 45 3.96 -1.16 5.60
CA TRP A 45 5.09 -1.17 6.54
C TRP A 45 4.73 -1.53 8.00
N LYS A 46 3.49 -1.30 8.44
CA LYS A 46 3.06 -1.53 9.83
C LYS A 46 3.14 -2.99 10.26
N PHE A 47 2.96 -3.93 9.33
CA PHE A 47 3.10 -5.37 9.60
C PHE A 47 4.55 -5.81 9.78
N ALA A 48 5.52 -5.05 9.25
CA ALA A 48 6.94 -5.30 9.50
C ALA A 48 7.40 -4.65 10.82
N ARG A 49 6.77 -3.53 11.21
CA ARG A 49 7.12 -2.79 12.44
C ARG A 49 6.50 -3.39 13.70
N TRP A 50 5.28 -3.90 13.62
CA TRP A 50 4.51 -4.39 14.75
C TRP A 50 3.98 -5.80 14.47
N ASP A 51 3.80 -6.59 15.53
CA ASP A 51 3.20 -7.92 15.47
C ASP A 51 1.67 -7.81 15.34
N LEU A 52 1.22 -7.63 14.10
CA LEU A 52 -0.19 -7.49 13.74
C LEU A 52 -0.69 -8.77 13.07
N LYS A 53 -1.97 -9.08 13.29
CA LYS A 53 -2.65 -10.20 12.64
C LYS A 53 -3.97 -9.75 12.01
N TYR A 54 -4.34 -10.41 10.92
CA TYR A 54 -5.71 -10.32 10.41
C TYR A 54 -6.67 -11.11 11.29
N LEU A 55 -7.91 -10.64 11.36
CA LEU A 55 -9.03 -11.41 11.90
C LEU A 55 -9.65 -12.23 10.76
N ASP A 56 -10.11 -13.44 11.07
CA ASP A 56 -10.76 -14.30 10.08
C ASP A 56 -12.05 -13.65 9.54
N ASP A 57 -12.20 -13.66 8.21
CA ASP A 57 -13.38 -13.14 7.50
C ASP A 57 -14.14 -14.30 6.80
N PRO A 58 -14.84 -15.19 7.55
CA PRO A 58 -15.54 -16.33 6.97
C PRO A 58 -16.67 -15.96 5.99
N GLN A 59 -17.27 -14.79 6.14
CA GLN A 59 -18.30 -14.25 5.23
C GLN A 59 -17.70 -13.53 4.00
N ARG A 60 -16.38 -13.35 3.97
CA ARG A 60 -15.63 -12.70 2.87
C ARG A 60 -16.14 -11.31 2.54
N VAL A 61 -16.49 -10.53 3.56
CA VAL A 61 -16.98 -9.15 3.40
C VAL A 61 -15.92 -8.25 2.78
N TYR A 62 -14.63 -8.54 3.02
CA TYR A 62 -13.50 -7.82 2.43
C TYR A 62 -13.02 -8.40 1.10
N GLY A 63 -13.70 -9.43 0.57
CA GLY A 63 -13.36 -10.06 -0.70
C GLY A 63 -12.24 -11.11 -0.59
N GLU A 64 -11.66 -11.44 -1.75
CA GLU A 64 -10.49 -12.33 -1.87
C GLU A 64 -9.22 -11.49 -2.10
N ALA A 65 -8.10 -12.14 -2.43
CA ALA A 65 -6.86 -11.43 -2.76
C ALA A 65 -7.10 -10.41 -3.87
N GLU A 66 -6.78 -9.15 -3.58
CA GLU A 66 -6.91 -8.03 -4.53
C GLU A 66 -5.61 -7.80 -5.31
N THR A 67 -5.71 -7.07 -6.42
CA THR A 67 -4.56 -6.63 -7.20
C THR A 67 -4.52 -5.11 -7.29
N ILE A 68 -3.31 -4.55 -7.29
CA ILE A 68 -3.08 -3.14 -7.61
C ILE A 68 -2.92 -3.04 -9.12
N ASN A 69 -3.74 -2.22 -9.76
CA ASN A 69 -3.77 -2.08 -11.21
C ASN A 69 -3.42 -0.65 -11.63
N THR A 70 -2.55 -0.52 -12.64
CA THR A 70 -2.26 0.77 -13.27
C THR A 70 -3.39 1.13 -14.23
N ILE A 71 -3.97 2.32 -14.07
CA ILE A 71 -5.03 2.84 -14.93
C ILE A 71 -4.55 4.14 -15.56
N VAL A 72 -4.67 4.25 -16.88
CA VAL A 72 -4.33 5.45 -17.65
C VAL A 72 -5.57 6.05 -18.30
N ARG A 73 -5.51 7.36 -18.61
CA ARG A 73 -6.60 8.03 -19.34
C ARG A 73 -6.71 7.49 -20.78
N LEU A 74 -7.92 7.61 -21.34
CA LEU A 74 -8.14 7.38 -22.77
C LEU A 74 -7.26 8.32 -23.61
N GLY A 75 -6.73 7.81 -24.72
CA GLY A 75 -5.87 8.56 -25.64
C GLY A 75 -4.40 8.68 -25.22
N LEU A 76 -4.01 8.19 -24.03
CA LEU A 76 -2.63 8.36 -23.54
C LEU A 76 -1.61 7.68 -24.48
N LYS A 77 -1.96 6.52 -25.04
CA LYS A 77 -1.09 5.75 -25.94
C LYS A 77 -0.74 6.54 -27.20
N GLU A 78 -1.70 7.30 -27.73
CA GLU A 78 -1.53 8.12 -28.92
C GLU A 78 -0.81 9.43 -28.62
N ASP A 79 -1.15 10.08 -27.50
CA ASP A 79 -0.60 11.38 -27.13
C ASP A 79 0.84 11.29 -26.59
N LEU A 80 1.13 10.26 -25.80
CA LEU A 80 2.39 10.06 -25.06
C LEU A 80 2.76 8.56 -25.04
N PRO A 81 3.22 7.99 -26.17
CA PRO A 81 3.51 6.56 -26.28
C PRO A 81 4.56 6.09 -25.27
N ASP A 82 5.60 6.89 -25.00
CA ASP A 82 6.68 6.50 -24.09
C ASP A 82 6.20 6.41 -22.62
N ALA A 83 5.34 7.36 -22.22
CA ALA A 83 4.73 7.33 -20.89
C ALA A 83 3.74 6.17 -20.77
N TYR A 84 3.00 5.88 -21.84
CA TYR A 84 2.11 4.72 -21.88
C TYR A 84 2.89 3.41 -21.71
N GLU A 85 3.98 3.23 -22.47
CA GLU A 85 4.85 2.05 -22.36
C GLU A 85 5.46 1.92 -20.95
N PHE A 86 5.88 3.04 -20.33
CA PHE A 86 6.31 3.01 -18.93
C PHE A 86 5.23 2.48 -17.99
N PHE A 87 4.00 2.99 -18.09
CA PHE A 87 2.89 2.54 -17.24
C PHE A 87 2.46 1.10 -17.53
N ASP A 88 2.58 0.65 -18.79
CA ASP A 88 2.25 -0.72 -19.21
C ASP A 88 3.30 -1.73 -18.72
N ASN A 89 4.57 -1.33 -18.68
CA ASN A 89 5.66 -2.14 -18.15
C ASN A 89 5.79 -2.08 -16.61
N PHE A 90 5.17 -1.10 -15.96
CA PHE A 90 5.29 -0.90 -14.51
C PHE A 90 4.71 -2.11 -13.75
N ALA A 91 5.60 -2.88 -13.16
CA ALA A 91 5.27 -4.02 -12.33
C ALA A 91 6.31 -4.18 -11.22
N TRP A 92 5.82 -4.46 -10.02
CA TRP A 92 6.64 -4.71 -8.85
C TRP A 92 5.89 -5.62 -7.88
N THR A 93 6.63 -6.26 -6.98
CA THR A 93 6.10 -7.20 -6.01
C THR A 93 5.60 -6.48 -4.75
N PRO A 94 4.80 -7.15 -3.90
CA PRO A 94 4.46 -6.61 -2.58
C PRO A 94 5.69 -6.29 -1.71
N ASP A 95 6.78 -7.04 -1.86
CA ASP A 95 8.04 -6.81 -1.14
C ASP A 95 8.74 -5.52 -1.62
N ASP A 96 8.73 -5.27 -2.93
CA ASP A 96 9.25 -4.03 -3.52
C ASP A 96 8.51 -2.81 -2.95
N LEU A 97 7.18 -2.84 -2.97
CA LEU A 97 6.33 -1.79 -2.40
C LEU A 97 6.58 -1.65 -0.88
N SER A 98 6.65 -2.75 -0.14
CA SER A 98 6.91 -2.72 1.30
C SER A 98 8.28 -2.08 1.62
N SER A 99 9.32 -2.42 0.88
CA SER A 99 10.66 -1.84 1.07
C SER A 99 10.68 -0.33 0.78
N ALA A 100 9.99 0.12 -0.27
CA ALA A 100 9.84 1.55 -0.58
C ALA A 100 9.09 2.30 0.54
N MET A 101 8.03 1.70 1.09
CA MET A 101 7.26 2.27 2.19
C MET A 101 8.08 2.38 3.48
N VAL A 102 8.87 1.35 3.83
CA VAL A 102 9.76 1.38 5.00
C VAL A 102 10.78 2.51 4.84
N LEU A 103 11.41 2.63 3.68
CA LEU A 103 12.39 3.69 3.42
C LEU A 103 11.76 5.09 3.51
N ALA A 104 10.52 5.26 3.06
CA ALA A 104 9.78 6.52 3.18
C ALA A 104 9.52 6.90 4.64
N GLU A 105 9.12 5.93 5.47
CA GLU A 105 8.92 6.12 6.92
C GLU A 105 10.24 6.44 7.63
N GLU A 106 11.33 5.73 7.32
CA GLU A 106 12.65 5.95 7.93
C GLU A 106 13.23 7.33 7.61
N LEU A 107 13.08 7.79 6.37
CA LEU A 107 13.62 9.07 5.92
C LEU A 107 12.71 10.26 6.26
N GLY A 108 11.41 10.02 6.47
CA GLY A 108 10.42 11.09 6.63
C GLY A 108 10.26 11.98 5.40
N ASP A 109 10.79 11.55 4.25
CA ASP A 109 10.76 12.26 2.97
C ASP A 109 10.52 11.24 1.84
N PRO A 110 9.26 11.11 1.36
CA PRO A 110 8.90 10.17 0.31
C PRO A 110 9.64 10.42 -1.01
N VAL A 111 10.01 11.66 -1.32
CA VAL A 111 10.71 11.99 -2.57
C VAL A 111 12.16 11.51 -2.50
N LYS A 112 12.81 11.74 -1.36
CA LYS A 112 14.16 11.20 -1.11
C LYS A 112 14.15 9.67 -1.09
N ALA A 113 13.15 9.07 -0.45
CA ALA A 113 12.97 7.62 -0.42
C ALA A 113 12.78 7.03 -1.82
N ALA A 114 11.91 7.61 -2.65
CA ALA A 114 11.71 7.15 -4.02
C ALA A 114 13.01 7.19 -4.84
N ARG A 115 13.79 8.28 -4.74
CA ARG A 115 15.09 8.40 -5.42
C ARG A 115 16.06 7.31 -4.98
N GLN A 116 16.23 7.14 -3.68
CA GLN A 116 17.13 6.14 -3.12
C GLN A 116 16.68 4.71 -3.46
N TRP A 117 15.36 4.44 -3.41
CA TRP A 117 14.81 3.14 -3.79
C TRP A 117 15.08 2.84 -5.27
N VAL A 118 14.91 3.81 -6.17
CA VAL A 118 15.24 3.68 -7.60
C VAL A 118 16.72 3.39 -7.80
N GLU A 119 17.61 4.08 -7.07
CA GLU A 119 19.06 3.82 -7.12
C GLU A 119 19.44 2.42 -6.66
N GLN A 120 18.69 1.84 -5.72
CA GLN A 120 18.91 0.50 -5.19
C GLN A 120 18.30 -0.61 -6.06
N ASN A 121 17.31 -0.28 -6.88
CA ASN A 121 16.52 -1.24 -7.68
C ASN A 121 16.60 -0.96 -9.18
N GLN A 122 17.77 -0.51 -9.66
CA GLN A 122 17.94 -0.05 -11.05
C GLN A 122 17.54 -1.09 -12.09
N ASP A 123 17.85 -2.36 -11.88
CA ASP A 123 17.51 -3.42 -12.84
C ASP A 123 15.99 -3.55 -13.03
N LEU A 124 15.23 -3.46 -11.92
CA LEU A 124 13.77 -3.48 -11.95
C LEU A 124 13.23 -2.20 -12.60
N VAL A 125 13.76 -1.03 -12.24
CA VAL A 125 13.32 0.25 -12.81
C VAL A 125 13.60 0.32 -14.32
N GLN A 126 14.75 -0.17 -14.77
CA GLN A 126 15.10 -0.26 -16.20
C GLN A 126 14.17 -1.22 -16.96
N SER A 127 13.55 -2.19 -16.29
CA SER A 127 12.53 -3.05 -16.93
C SER A 127 11.27 -2.28 -17.29
N TRP A 128 10.95 -1.19 -16.56
CA TRP A 128 9.78 -0.35 -16.80
C TRP A 128 10.00 0.64 -17.94
N LEU A 129 11.24 1.09 -18.14
CA LEU A 129 11.54 2.13 -19.11
C LEU A 129 11.42 1.61 -20.56
N PRO A 130 10.95 2.46 -21.50
CA PRO A 130 11.07 2.17 -22.93
C PRO A 130 12.53 2.00 -23.35
N ALA A 131 12.77 1.26 -24.44
CA ALA A 131 14.13 0.89 -24.88
C ALA A 131 15.07 2.09 -25.11
N GLU A 132 14.53 3.26 -25.47
CA GLU A 132 15.31 4.48 -25.71
C GLU A 132 15.80 5.19 -24.43
N TYR A 133 15.27 4.81 -23.26
CA TYR A 133 15.62 5.38 -21.95
C TYR A 133 16.43 4.42 -21.05
N LYS A 134 16.76 3.23 -21.55
CA LYS A 134 17.65 2.27 -20.88
C LYS A 134 19.10 2.61 -21.16
#